data_AF-A0A3D1EXR2-F1
#
_entry.id   AF-A0A3D1EXR2-F1
#
_cell.length_a   1.000
_cell.length_b   1.000
_cell.length_c   1.000
_cell.angle_alpha   90.00
_cell.angle_beta   90.00
_cell.angle_gamma   90.00
#
_symmetry.space_group_name_H-M   'P 1'
#
loop_
_entity.id
_entity.type
_entity.pdbx_description
1 polymer ?
#
loop_
_entity_poly.entity_id
_entity_poly.type
_entity_poly.pdbx_seq_one_letter_code
_entity_poly.pdbx_strand_id
1 'polypeptide(L)'
;MKPTKVLLSLTFTLLLLIAPQVSLALELPAIFASNMVLQREQPNTIWGKAKPGNKVTVTFIDQSFSAKANRDGKWTVKIPGHPANAKPQSMTITGDEQTITFENILIGEVWVCSGQSNMEWNV
;
A
#
# COMPACT_ATOMS: atom_id res chain seq x y z
N MET A 1 -56.69 20.26 -13.41
CA MET A 1 -55.27 20.32 -13.81
C MET A 1 -54.47 19.51 -12.80
N LYS A 2 -53.84 18.40 -13.22
CA LYS A 2 -53.24 17.39 -12.32
C LYS A 2 -51.77 17.75 -11.99
N PRO A 3 -51.41 18.03 -10.72
CA PRO A 3 -50.01 18.30 -10.32
C PRO A 3 -49.15 17.03 -10.20
N THR A 4 -49.70 15.85 -10.52
CA THR A 4 -49.11 14.54 -10.23
C THR A 4 -47.81 14.27 -10.98
N LYS A 5 -47.58 14.90 -12.14
CA LYS A 5 -46.32 14.72 -12.92
C LYS A 5 -45.12 15.45 -12.30
N VAL A 6 -45.35 16.58 -11.63
CA VAL A 6 -44.27 17.37 -10.99
C VAL A 6 -43.81 16.70 -9.69
N LEU A 7 -44.75 16.14 -8.93
CA LEU A 7 -44.44 15.41 -7.70
C LEU A 7 -43.67 14.11 -7.97
N LEU A 8 -43.99 13.40 -9.07
CA LEU A 8 -43.29 12.19 -9.49
C LEU A 8 -41.88 12.46 -10.05
N SER A 9 -41.67 13.63 -10.65
CA SER A 9 -40.35 14.08 -11.16
C SER A 9 -39.42 14.52 -10.02
N LEU A 10 -39.95 15.17 -8.98
CA LEU A 10 -39.17 15.58 -7.81
C LEU A 10 -38.68 14.37 -7.00
N THR A 11 -39.51 13.33 -6.84
CA THR A 11 -39.12 12.12 -6.13
C THR A 11 -38.06 11.31 -6.88
N PHE A 12 -38.09 11.30 -8.22
CA PHE A 12 -37.07 10.63 -9.04
C PHE A 12 -35.71 11.35 -9.02
N THR A 13 -35.71 12.68 -8.86
CA THR A 13 -34.46 13.47 -8.80
C THR A 13 -33.81 13.41 -7.42
N LEU A 14 -34.61 13.29 -6.35
CA LEU A 14 -34.10 13.14 -4.98
C LEU A 14 -33.48 11.76 -4.72
N LEU A 15 -33.95 10.71 -5.40
CA LEU A 15 -33.41 9.35 -5.26
C LEU A 15 -32.01 9.18 -5.89
N LEU A 16 -31.60 10.07 -6.81
CA LEU A 16 -30.30 10.02 -7.47
C LEU A 16 -29.14 10.57 -6.61
N LEU A 17 -29.42 11.27 -5.51
CA LEU A 17 -28.40 11.87 -4.63
C LEU A 17 -27.86 10.91 -3.55
N ILE A 18 -28.42 9.72 -3.40
CA ILE A 18 -28.01 8.73 -2.38
C ILE A 18 -27.27 7.55 -3.03
N ALA A 19 -26.44 7.83 -4.04
CA ALA A 19 -25.53 6.80 -4.56
C ALA A 19 -24.51 6.45 -3.47
N PRO A 20 -24.34 5.16 -3.10
CA PRO A 20 -23.30 4.77 -2.17
C PRO A 20 -21.95 5.12 -2.79
N GLN A 21 -21.15 5.91 -2.09
CA GLN A 21 -19.78 6.17 -2.51
C GLN A 21 -18.99 4.88 -2.30
N VAL A 22 -18.63 4.20 -3.39
CA VAL A 22 -17.68 3.10 -3.36
C VAL A 22 -16.34 3.68 -2.90
N SER A 23 -15.99 3.47 -1.64
CA SER A 23 -14.69 3.86 -1.10
C SER A 23 -13.66 2.82 -1.54
N LEU A 24 -12.64 3.25 -2.26
CA LEU A 24 -11.53 2.36 -2.60
C LEU A 24 -10.69 2.16 -1.33
N ALA A 25 -10.66 0.91 -0.87
CA ALA A 25 -9.82 0.49 0.25
C ALA A 25 -8.33 0.73 -0.05
N LEU A 26 -7.51 0.82 0.99
CA LEU A 26 -6.07 0.77 0.88
C LEU A 26 -5.67 -0.61 0.35
N GLU A 27 -5.10 -0.65 -0.84
CA GLU A 27 -4.70 -1.87 -1.53
C GLU A 27 -3.23 -1.80 -1.93
N LEU A 28 -2.51 -2.90 -1.68
CA LEU A 28 -1.14 -3.07 -2.08
C LEU A 28 -1.01 -4.28 -3.02
N PRO A 29 -0.17 -4.20 -4.07
CA PRO A 29 0.17 -5.37 -4.88
C PRO A 29 0.81 -6.51 -4.06
N ALA A 30 0.55 -7.74 -4.50
CA ALA A 30 0.86 -8.97 -3.76
C ALA A 30 2.36 -9.29 -3.56
N ILE A 31 3.27 -8.56 -4.19
CA ILE A 31 4.73 -8.70 -3.94
C ILE A 31 5.12 -8.13 -2.57
N PHE A 32 4.30 -7.26 -1.97
CA PHE A 32 4.51 -6.88 -0.57
C PHE A 32 3.84 -7.90 0.35
N ALA A 33 4.66 -8.47 1.23
CA ALA A 33 4.26 -9.43 2.23
C ALA A 33 5.22 -9.37 3.42
N SER A 34 4.81 -9.94 4.55
CA SER A 34 5.73 -10.25 5.63
C SER A 34 6.78 -11.28 5.17
N ASN A 35 7.96 -11.27 5.79
CA ASN A 35 9.10 -12.11 5.44
C ASN A 35 9.76 -11.76 4.08
N MET A 36 9.67 -10.49 3.66
CA MET A 36 10.32 -10.01 2.43
C MET A 36 11.70 -9.41 2.70
N VAL A 37 12.49 -9.25 1.62
CA VAL A 37 13.77 -8.55 1.65
C VAL A 37 13.68 -7.31 0.75
N LEU A 38 13.94 -6.13 1.32
CA LEU A 38 14.13 -4.89 0.58
C LEU A 38 15.58 -4.76 0.12
N GLN A 39 15.78 -4.07 -0.99
CA GLN A 39 17.11 -3.90 -1.57
C GLN A 39 17.95 -2.91 -0.75
N ARG A 40 19.20 -3.27 -0.46
CA ARG A 40 20.14 -2.40 0.26
C ARG A 40 20.73 -1.32 -0.64
N GLU A 41 21.19 -0.22 -0.03
CA GLU A 41 21.97 0.86 -0.67
C GLU A 41 21.31 1.55 -1.88
N GLN A 42 20.01 1.33 -2.08
CA GLN A 42 19.23 2.00 -3.12
C GLN A 42 17.80 2.32 -2.66
N PRO A 43 17.14 3.34 -3.23
CA PRO A 43 15.78 3.68 -2.87
C PRO A 43 14.79 2.54 -3.17
N ASN A 44 13.94 2.20 -2.20
CA ASN A 44 12.86 1.23 -2.38
C ASN A 44 11.53 1.96 -2.61
N THR A 45 10.82 1.60 -3.67
CA THR A 45 9.53 2.24 -4.01
C THR A 45 8.38 1.43 -3.45
N ILE A 46 7.58 2.05 -2.59
CA ILE A 46 6.34 1.49 -2.04
C ILE A 46 5.17 2.20 -2.74
N TRP A 47 4.19 1.43 -3.23
CA TRP A 47 3.07 1.97 -3.98
C TRP A 47 1.74 1.30 -3.61
N GLY A 48 0.68 1.62 -4.34
CA GLY A 48 -0.59 0.95 -4.18
C GLY A 48 -1.73 1.80 -4.69
N LYS A 49 -2.92 1.45 -4.22
CA LYS A 49 -4.14 2.23 -4.41
C LYS A 49 -4.74 2.61 -3.07
N ALA A 50 -5.42 3.75 -3.06
CA ALA A 50 -6.26 4.22 -1.98
C ALA A 50 -7.31 5.16 -2.59
N LYS A 51 -8.32 5.55 -1.83
CA LYS A 51 -9.29 6.56 -2.25
C LYS A 51 -8.58 7.83 -2.75
N PRO A 52 -8.95 8.36 -3.94
CA PRO A 52 -8.34 9.57 -4.48
C PRO A 52 -8.32 10.74 -3.49
N GLY A 53 -7.17 11.40 -3.36
CA GLY A 53 -6.97 12.52 -2.44
C GLY A 53 -6.55 12.11 -1.02
N ASN A 54 -6.75 10.85 -0.62
CA ASN A 54 -6.37 10.37 0.70
C ASN A 54 -4.86 10.39 0.89
N LYS A 55 -4.44 10.67 2.12
CA LYS A 55 -3.04 10.60 2.52
C LYS A 55 -2.71 9.16 2.90
N VAL A 56 -1.65 8.62 2.32
CA VAL A 56 -1.06 7.35 2.74
C VAL A 56 0.29 7.64 3.39
N THR A 57 0.53 7.02 4.54
CA THR A 57 1.79 7.14 5.30
C THR A 57 2.42 5.77 5.43
N VAL A 58 3.69 5.67 5.02
CA VAL A 58 4.53 4.48 5.17
C VAL A 58 5.55 4.77 6.25
N THR A 59 5.58 3.96 7.29
CA THR A 59 6.56 4.03 8.38
C THR A 59 7.47 2.81 8.30
N PHE A 60 8.78 3.04 8.29
CA PHE A 60 9.81 2.01 8.23
C PHE A 60 11.10 2.53 8.88
N ILE A 61 11.71 1.74 9.77
CA ILE A 61 12.95 2.10 10.53
C ILE A 61 12.80 3.48 11.19
N ASP A 62 11.74 3.65 11.98
CA ASP A 62 11.42 4.89 12.70
C ASP A 62 11.31 6.16 11.82
N GLN A 63 11.21 6.00 10.50
CA GLN A 63 11.03 7.08 9.53
C GLN A 63 9.65 6.96 8.89
N SER A 64 8.95 8.09 8.75
CA SER A 64 7.65 8.16 8.10
C SER A 64 7.73 8.95 6.80
N PHE A 65 7.09 8.41 5.77
CA PHE A 65 7.03 8.98 4.44
C PHE A 65 5.57 9.02 4.00
N SER A 66 5.13 10.08 3.32
CA SER A 66 3.73 10.20 2.92
C SER A 66 3.56 10.59 1.46
N ALA A 67 2.45 10.14 0.88
CA ALA A 67 1.97 10.56 -0.43
C ALA A 67 0.46 10.75 -0.41
N LYS A 68 -0.08 11.51 -1.36
CA LYS A 68 -1.51 11.54 -1.63
C LYS A 68 -1.83 10.65 -2.81
N ALA A 69 -2.91 9.88 -2.70
CA ALA A 69 -3.47 9.16 -3.83
C ALA A 69 -3.93 10.15 -4.90
N ASN A 70 -3.53 9.92 -6.14
CA ASN A 70 -3.90 10.75 -7.28
C ASN A 70 -5.38 10.52 -7.67
N ARG A 71 -5.82 11.13 -8.78
CA ARG A 71 -7.20 11.01 -9.27
C ARG A 71 -7.61 9.57 -9.62
N ASP A 72 -6.64 8.72 -9.96
CA ASP A 72 -6.84 7.29 -10.26
C ASP A 72 -6.68 6.41 -9.00
N GLY A 73 -6.52 7.02 -7.83
CA GLY A 73 -6.28 6.34 -6.56
C GLY A 73 -4.85 5.84 -6.37
N LYS A 74 -3.95 6.02 -7.33
CA LYS A 74 -2.56 5.55 -7.25
C LYS A 74 -1.73 6.44 -6.33
N TRP A 75 -0.91 5.84 -5.49
CA TRP A 75 0.07 6.54 -4.66
C TRP A 75 1.43 5.84 -4.73
N THR A 76 2.48 6.61 -4.46
CA THR A 76 3.86 6.13 -4.45
C THR A 76 4.66 6.90 -3.42
N VAL A 77 5.49 6.17 -2.68
CA VAL A 77 6.47 6.68 -1.73
C VAL A 77 7.82 6.05 -2.06
N LYS A 78 8.90 6.84 -1.97
CA LYS A 78 10.27 6.32 -2.05
C LYS A 78 10.90 6.34 -0.66
N ILE A 79 11.26 5.16 -0.17
CA ILE A 79 12.07 5.00 1.02
C ILE A 79 13.54 5.13 0.59
N PRO A 80 14.35 6.00 1.22
CA PRO A 80 15.80 6.09 0.95
C PRO A 80 16.50 4.74 1.11
N GLY A 81 17.68 4.61 0.49
CA GLY A 81 18.48 3.40 0.67
C GLY A 81 19.04 3.29 2.08
N HIS A 82 19.02 2.07 2.61
CA HIS A 82 19.62 1.73 3.91
C HIS A 82 20.67 0.63 3.72
N PRO A 83 21.69 0.55 4.59
CA PRO A 83 22.61 -0.57 4.59
C PRO A 83 21.89 -1.87 4.95
N ALA A 84 22.52 -3.01 4.62
CA ALA A 84 21.98 -4.32 5.00
C ALA A 84 21.84 -4.45 6.52
N ASN A 85 20.85 -5.22 6.96
CA ASN A 85 20.62 -5.48 8.38
C ASN A 85 20.44 -6.97 8.67
N ALA A 86 20.80 -7.37 9.89
CA ALA A 86 20.55 -8.73 10.39
C ALA A 86 19.30 -8.82 11.27
N LYS A 87 18.84 -7.67 11.79
CA LYS A 87 17.66 -7.59 12.66
C LYS A 87 16.43 -7.30 11.79
N PRO A 88 15.38 -8.13 11.83
CA PRO A 88 14.17 -7.87 11.09
C PRO A 88 13.48 -6.57 11.53
N GLN A 89 12.82 -5.93 10.57
CA GLN A 89 12.09 -4.66 10.73
C GLN A 89 10.60 -4.87 10.45
N SER A 90 9.78 -3.95 10.96
CA SER A 90 8.36 -3.85 10.61
C SER A 90 8.13 -2.64 9.72
N MET A 91 7.22 -2.77 8.75
CA MET A 91 6.73 -1.66 7.93
C MET A 91 5.23 -1.51 8.15
N THR A 92 4.80 -0.31 8.50
CA THR A 92 3.38 0.02 8.68
C THR A 92 2.94 0.99 7.59
N ILE A 93 1.83 0.68 6.94
CA ILE A 93 1.21 1.52 5.91
C ILE A 93 -0.19 1.90 6.38
N THR A 94 -0.40 3.18 6.61
CA THR A 94 -1.64 3.74 7.13
C THR A 94 -2.29 4.62 6.08
N GLY A 95 -3.52 4.26 5.71
CA GLY A 95 -4.46 5.14 5.01
C GLY A 95 -5.47 5.74 6.01
N ASP A 96 -6.57 6.32 5.51
CA ASP A 96 -7.56 6.98 6.38
C ASP A 96 -8.18 6.04 7.43
N GLU A 97 -8.69 4.87 6.99
CA GLU A 97 -9.44 3.95 7.86
C GLU A 97 -8.76 2.58 8.03
N GLN A 98 -7.64 2.36 7.35
CA GLN A 98 -6.97 1.07 7.29
C GLN A 98 -5.49 1.21 7.59
N THR A 99 -4.98 0.26 8.36
CA THR A 99 -3.55 0.09 8.62
C THR A 99 -3.16 -1.33 8.25
N ILE A 100 -2.08 -1.45 7.47
CA ILE A 100 -1.51 -2.73 7.03
C ILE A 100 -0.09 -2.77 7.57
N THR A 101 0.25 -3.88 8.24
CA THR A 101 1.58 -4.09 8.81
C THR A 101 2.22 -5.30 8.17
N PHE A 102 3.47 -5.13 7.75
CA PHE A 102 4.34 -6.18 7.24
C PHE A 102 5.47 -6.41 8.23
N GLU A 103 5.66 -7.66 8.60
CA GLU A 103 6.62 -8.08 9.62
C GLU A 103 7.78 -8.85 9.01
N ASN A 104 8.86 -8.98 9.77
CA ASN A 104 10.06 -9.72 9.37
C ASN A 104 10.66 -9.25 8.02
N ILE A 105 10.83 -7.94 7.87
CA ILE A 105 11.46 -7.36 6.68
C ILE A 105 12.96 -7.21 6.93
N LEU A 106 13.78 -7.75 6.05
CA LEU A 106 15.23 -7.50 6.03
C LEU A 106 15.59 -6.53 4.92
N ILE A 107 16.75 -5.89 5.06
CA ILE A 107 17.40 -5.11 4.00
C ILE A 107 18.64 -5.88 3.57
N GLY A 108 18.75 -6.18 2.28
CA GLY A 108 19.86 -6.98 1.78
C GLY A 108 19.76 -7.33 0.29
N GLU A 109 20.40 -8.45 -0.03
CA GLU A 109 20.43 -9.06 -1.36
C GLU A 109 19.82 -10.45 -1.26
N VAL A 110 19.18 -10.93 -2.33
CA VAL A 110 18.72 -12.31 -2.45
C VAL A 110 19.58 -13.01 -3.50
N TRP A 111 20.40 -13.96 -3.05
CA TRP A 111 21.24 -14.77 -3.92
C TRP A 111 20.60 -16.14 -4.13
N VAL A 112 20.40 -16.52 -5.39
CA VAL A 112 19.98 -17.88 -5.75
C VAL A 112 21.23 -18.69 -6.05
N CYS A 113 21.63 -19.53 -5.09
CA CYS A 113 22.77 -20.42 -5.25
C CYS A 113 22.32 -21.68 -5.99
N SER A 114 22.53 -21.74 -7.31
CA SER A 114 22.31 -22.96 -8.10
C SER A 114 23.64 -23.68 -8.36
N GLY A 115 23.84 -24.85 -7.74
CA GLY A 115 25.02 -25.71 -7.94
C GLY A 115 24.85 -27.09 -7.30
N GLN A 116 25.65 -28.09 -7.71
CA GLN A 116 25.69 -29.41 -7.07
C GLN A 116 26.49 -29.36 -5.75
N SER A 117 25.74 -29.52 -4.66
CA SER A 117 26.09 -30.09 -3.33
C SER A 117 27.48 -29.86 -2.72
N ASN A 118 28.07 -28.68 -2.80
CA ASN A 118 29.09 -28.28 -1.82
C ASN A 118 28.58 -27.20 -0.85
N MET A 119 27.43 -27.49 -0.23
CA MET A 119 27.03 -26.91 1.05
C MET A 119 27.40 -27.86 2.20
N GLU A 120 28.46 -28.67 2.03
CA GLU A 120 29.07 -29.39 3.15
C GLU A 120 29.87 -28.37 3.95
N TRP A 121 29.25 -27.81 4.99
CA TRP A 121 29.99 -27.15 6.04
C TRP A 121 30.62 -28.24 6.93
N ASN A 122 31.88 -28.57 6.71
CA ASN A 122 32.64 -29.35 7.69
C ASN A 122 32.88 -28.46 8.92
N VAL A 123 32.32 -28.86 10.06
CA VAL A 123 32.80 -28.43 11.38
C VAL A 123 34.07 -29.18 11.75
#